data_AF-A0A521CM55-F1
#
_entry.id   AF-A0A521CM55-F1
#
_cell.length_a   1.000
_cell.length_b   1.000
_cell.length_c   1.000
_cell.angle_alpha   90.00
_cell.angle_beta   90.00
_cell.angle_gamma   90.00
#
_symmetry.space_group_name_H-M   'P 1'
#
loop_
_entity.id
_entity.type
_entity.pdbx_description
1 polymer ?
#
loop_
_entity_poly.entity_id
_entity_poly.type
_entity_poly.pdbx_seq_one_letter_code
_entity_poly.pdbx_strand_id
1 'polypeptide(L)'
;MDAQAKHMMAIILRMIQEVYQTTVKLEEVLNSGSVQILSRDFDPLNELLEAIGYPEEKTDLVYELIQVYLEGEMTLEEVVIGIENGMNEAVIVS
;
A
#
# COMPACT_ATOMS: atom_id res chain seq x y z
N MET A 1 -10.90 2.71 -12.07
CA MET A 1 -9.94 3.82 -11.79
C MET A 1 -9.26 4.25 -13.09
N ASP A 2 -8.89 5.53 -13.25
CA ASP A 2 -8.18 5.97 -14.47
C ASP A 2 -6.71 5.49 -14.52
N ALA A 3 -6.08 5.57 -15.70
CA ALA A 3 -4.73 5.08 -15.92
C ALA A 3 -3.65 5.88 -15.17
N GLN A 4 -3.87 7.17 -14.94
CA GLN A 4 -2.92 8.03 -14.24
C GLN A 4 -2.91 7.70 -12.75
N ALA A 5 -4.08 7.54 -12.13
CA ALA A 5 -4.23 7.14 -10.74
C ALA A 5 -3.61 5.75 -10.48
N LYS A 6 -3.83 4.79 -11.39
CA LYS A 6 -3.16 3.47 -11.33
C LYS A 6 -1.64 3.58 -11.35
N HIS A 7 -1.11 4.41 -12.25
CA HIS A 7 0.33 4.58 -12.39
C HIS A 7 0.94 5.22 -11.14
N MET A 8 0.31 6.27 -10.60
CA MET A 8 0.72 6.92 -9.36
C MET A 8 0.69 5.96 -8.17
N MET A 9 -0.39 5.19 -8.03
CA MET A 9 -0.50 4.16 -7.00
C MET A 9 0.62 3.12 -7.11
N ALA A 10 0.90 2.62 -8.32
CA ALA A 10 1.97 1.66 -8.53
C ALA A 10 3.35 2.20 -8.10
N ILE A 11 3.62 3.49 -8.36
CA ILE A 11 4.86 4.15 -7.91
C ILE A 11 4.92 4.20 -6.38
N ILE A 12 3.85 4.67 -5.73
CA ILE A 12 3.81 4.84 -4.28
C ILE A 12 3.92 3.48 -3.57
N LEU A 13 3.17 2.47 -4.01
CA LEU A 13 3.23 1.12 -3.46
C LEU A 13 4.64 0.54 -3.58
N ARG A 14 5.30 0.73 -4.73
CA ARG A 14 6.69 0.31 -4.89
C ARG A 14 7.63 1.02 -3.92
N MET A 15 7.47 2.34 -3.73
CA MET A 15 8.28 3.09 -2.76
C MET A 15 8.07 2.55 -1.34
N ILE A 16 6.83 2.28 -0.94
CA ILE A 16 6.51 1.67 0.36
C ILE A 16 7.22 0.31 0.50
N GLN A 17 7.15 -0.55 -0.52
CA GLN A 17 7.84 -1.85 -0.50
C GLN A 17 9.36 -1.72 -0.38
N GLU A 18 9.98 -0.79 -1.12
CA GLU A 18 11.43 -0.56 -1.05
C GLU A 18 11.85 -0.08 0.35
N VAL A 19 11.08 0.81 0.98
CA VAL A 19 11.36 1.28 2.35
C VAL A 19 11.14 0.17 3.37
N TYR A 20 10.05 -0.60 3.24
CA TYR A 20 9.77 -1.74 4.10
C TYR A 20 10.89 -2.78 4.06
N GLN A 21 11.26 -3.25 2.87
CA GLN A 21 12.33 -4.23 2.71
C GLN A 21 13.69 -3.73 3.21
N THR A 22 13.98 -2.44 3.00
CA THR A 22 15.20 -1.83 3.53
C THR A 22 15.20 -1.80 5.05
N THR A 23 14.05 -1.51 5.67
CA THR A 23 13.86 -1.51 7.12
C THR A 23 14.05 -2.91 7.70
N VAL A 24 13.41 -3.92 7.12
CA VAL A 24 13.56 -5.33 7.54
C VAL A 24 15.03 -5.77 7.45
N LYS A 25 15.73 -5.46 6.36
CA LYS A 25 17.17 -5.78 6.23
C LYS A 25 18.02 -5.09 7.30
N LEU A 26 17.68 -3.85 7.67
CA LEU A 26 18.39 -3.13 8.73
C LEU A 26 18.15 -3.77 10.10
N GLU A 27 16.92 -4.20 10.38
CA GLU A 27 16.58 -4.95 11.60
C GLU A 27 17.38 -6.25 11.72
N GLU A 28 17.49 -7.01 10.63
CA GLU A 28 18.30 -8.23 10.55
C GLU A 28 19.78 -7.95 10.81
N VAL A 29 20.36 -6.94 10.16
CA VAL A 29 21.77 -6.58 10.31
C VAL A 29 22.09 -6.10 11.72
N LEU A 30 21.19 -5.35 12.34
CA LEU A 30 21.39 -4.77 13.67
C LEU A 30 21.01 -5.73 14.81
N ASN A 31 20.47 -6.92 14.52
CA ASN A 31 19.85 -7.82 15.50
C ASN A 31 18.87 -7.07 16.43
N SER A 32 18.16 -6.10 15.87
CA SER A 32 17.24 -5.24 16.59
C SER A 32 15.85 -5.47 16.03
N GLY A 33 14.93 -6.00 16.85
CA GLY A 33 13.53 -6.21 16.46
C GLY A 33 12.67 -4.94 16.52
N SER A 34 13.28 -3.75 16.47
CA SER A 34 12.54 -2.48 16.59
C SER A 34 13.25 -1.31 15.92
N VAL A 35 13.65 -1.44 14.66
CA VAL A 35 14.14 -0.27 13.92
C VAL A 35 12.92 0.45 13.34
N GLN A 36 12.33 1.35 14.14
CA GLN A 36 11.27 2.24 13.70
C GLN A 36 11.85 3.32 12.78
N ILE A 37 11.89 3.06 11.46
CA ILE A 37 12.44 4.00 10.46
C ILE A 37 11.36 4.95 9.93
N LEU A 38 10.09 4.52 9.89
CA LEU A 38 8.99 5.35 9.40
C LEU A 38 8.53 6.34 10.48
N SER A 39 8.61 7.63 10.15
CA SER A 39 8.10 8.73 10.98
C SER A 39 6.60 8.55 11.22
N ARG A 40 6.13 8.78 12.45
CA ARG A 40 4.69 8.75 12.80
C ARG A 40 3.87 9.81 12.07
N ASP A 41 4.51 10.81 11.50
CA ASP A 41 3.86 11.99 10.92
C ASP A 41 3.63 11.87 9.41
N PHE A 42 3.97 10.74 8.78
CA PHE A 42 3.81 10.54 7.34
C PHE A 42 3.32 9.13 7.03
N ASP A 43 2.07 9.04 6.56
CA ASP A 43 1.46 7.80 6.08
C ASP A 43 1.19 7.91 4.57
N PRO A 44 2.15 7.50 3.72
CA PRO A 44 2.03 7.62 2.27
C PRO A 44 0.86 6.83 1.68
N LEU A 45 0.37 5.81 2.40
CA LEU A 45 -0.76 5.03 1.97
C LEU A 45 -2.06 5.80 2.18
N ASN A 46 -2.27 6.38 3.36
CA ASN A 46 -3.46 7.19 3.61
C ASN A 46 -3.52 8.41 2.69
N GLU A 47 -2.39 9.11 2.50
CA GLU A 47 -2.34 10.24 1.55
C GLU A 47 -2.69 9.82 0.12
N LEU A 48 -2.25 8.64 -0.32
CA LEU A 48 -2.60 8.08 -1.62
C LEU A 48 -4.11 7.80 -1.71
N LEU A 49 -4.69 7.13 -0.71
CA LEU A 49 -6.11 6.76 -0.70
C LEU A 49 -7.01 7.99 -0.72
N GLU A 50 -6.67 9.02 0.06
CA GLU A 50 -7.35 10.31 0.01
C GLU A 50 -7.24 10.96 -1.38
N ALA A 51 -6.04 10.96 -1.98
CA ALA A 51 -5.78 11.59 -3.27
C ALA A 51 -6.55 10.94 -4.43
N ILE A 52 -6.77 9.61 -4.39
CA ILE A 52 -7.55 8.90 -5.41
C ILE A 52 -9.05 8.85 -5.08
N GLY A 53 -9.47 9.42 -3.95
CA GLY A 53 -10.86 9.37 -3.48
C GLY A 53 -11.32 7.95 -3.23
N TYR A 54 -10.47 7.14 -2.59
CA TYR A 54 -10.79 5.75 -2.29
C TYR A 54 -11.91 5.68 -1.24
N PRO A 55 -12.89 4.77 -1.38
CA PRO A 55 -13.98 4.63 -0.41
C PRO A 55 -13.47 4.23 0.99
N GLU A 56 -13.81 5.01 2.02
CA GLU A 56 -13.35 4.78 3.40
C GLU A 56 -13.76 3.40 3.92
N GLU A 57 -14.94 2.92 3.55
CA GLU A 57 -15.46 1.60 3.94
C GLU A 57 -14.70 0.42 3.33
N LYS A 58 -13.80 0.68 2.36
CA LYS A 58 -12.94 -0.31 1.73
C LYS A 58 -11.48 -0.16 2.13
N THR A 59 -11.13 0.76 3.03
CA THR A 59 -9.75 1.00 3.44
C THR A 59 -9.12 -0.23 4.10
N ASP A 60 -9.87 -0.99 4.90
CA ASP A 60 -9.39 -2.23 5.53
C ASP A 60 -8.88 -3.25 4.49
N LEU A 61 -9.60 -3.40 3.37
CA LEU A 61 -9.18 -4.26 2.25
C LEU A 61 -7.82 -3.82 1.69
N VAL A 62 -7.57 -2.51 1.60
CA VAL A 62 -6.30 -2.00 1.08
C VAL A 62 -5.15 -2.37 2.02
N TYR A 63 -5.33 -2.22 3.34
CA TYR A 63 -4.31 -2.61 4.31
C TYR A 63 -3.99 -4.10 4.24
N GLU A 64 -5.01 -4.95 4.10
CA GLU A 64 -4.83 -6.40 3.92
C GLU A 64 -4.02 -6.72 2.65
N LEU A 65 -4.39 -6.13 1.50
CA LEU A 65 -3.70 -6.35 0.24
C LEU A 65 -2.24 -5.87 0.28
N ILE A 66 -1.98 -4.76 0.96
CA ILE A 66 -0.62 -4.22 1.10
C ILE A 66 0.23 -5.10 2.00
N GLN A 67 -0.32 -5.65 3.09
CA GLN A 67 0.42 -6.57 3.94
C GLN A 67 0.93 -7.77 3.12
N VAL A 68 0.04 -8.41 2.35
CA VAL A 68 0.38 -9.56 1.50
C VAL A 68 1.43 -9.18 0.43
N TYR A 69 1.33 -7.97 -0.14
CA TYR A 69 2.31 -7.43 -1.08
C TYR A 69 3.70 -7.20 -0.44
N LEU A 70 3.74 -6.68 0.80
CA LEU A 70 4.98 -6.45 1.54
C LEU A 70 5.66 -7.75 1.97
N GLU A 71 4.87 -8.79 2.25
CA GLU A 71 5.34 -10.15 2.54
C GLU A 71 5.84 -10.88 1.27
N GLY A 72 5.60 -10.32 0.09
CA GLY A 72 6.07 -10.85 -1.19
C GLY A 72 5.17 -11.96 -1.76
N GLU A 73 3.97 -12.12 -1.21
CA GLU A 73 2.97 -13.12 -1.64
C GLU A 73 2.08 -12.61 -2.79
N MET A 74 2.18 -11.32 -3.11
CA MET A 74 1.45 -10.67 -4.20
C MET A 74 2.38 -9.78 -5.01
N THR A 75 2.15 -9.70 -6.33
CA THR A 75 2.88 -8.78 -7.21
C THR A 75 2.29 -7.38 -7.19
N LEU A 76 3.07 -6.39 -7.63
CA LEU A 76 2.60 -4.99 -7.74
C LEU A 76 1.35 -4.87 -8.64
N GLU A 77 1.28 -5.65 -9.71
CA GLU A 77 0.13 -5.63 -10.61
C GLU A 77 -1.13 -6.19 -9.93
N GLU A 78 -0.99 -7.31 -9.22
CA GLU A 78 -2.09 -7.95 -8.50
C GLU A 78 -2.65 -7.06 -7.38
N VAL A 79 -1.79 -6.40 -6.59
CA VAL A 79 -2.26 -5.48 -5.53
C VAL A 79 -2.97 -4.26 -6.14
N VAL A 80 -2.46 -3.72 -7.25
CA VAL A 80 -3.10 -2.59 -7.95
C VAL A 80 -4.48 -2.99 -8.48
N ILE A 81 -4.61 -4.20 -9.03
CA ILE A 81 -5.88 -4.75 -9.50
C ILE A 81 -6.84 -4.97 -8.32
N GLY A 82 -6.35 -5.53 -7.20
CA GLY A 82 -7.16 -5.76 -6.00
C GLY A 82 -7.77 -4.47 -5.44
N ILE A 83 -6.96 -3.41 -5.34
CA ILE A 83 -7.41 -2.09 -4.89
C ILE A 83 -8.43 -1.51 -5.89
N GLU A 84 -8.15 -1.58 -7.19
CA GLU A 84 -9.11 -1.11 -8.20
C GLU A 84 -10.46 -1.85 -8.09
N ASN A 85 -10.45 -3.17 -7.89
CA ASN A 85 -11.67 -3.95 -7.75
C ASN A 85 -12.46 -3.51 -6.52
N GLY A 86 -11.80 -3.29 -5.38
CA GLY A 86 -12.44 -2.77 -4.17
C GLY A 86 -13.13 -1.43 -4.40
N MET A 87 -12.50 -0.53 -5.16
CA MET A 87 -13.09 0.75 -5.55
C MET A 87 -14.33 0.56 -6.44
N ASN A 88 -14.24 -0.30 -7.45
CA ASN A 88 -15.34 -0.54 -8.39
C ASN A 88 -16.55 -1.20 -7.70
N GLU A 89 -16.31 -2.08 -6.72
CA GLU A 89 -17.37 -2.70 -5.92
C GLU A 89 -18.15 -1.68 -5.10
N ALA A 90 -17.48 -0.69 -4.49
CA ALA A 90 -18.15 0.34 -3.71
C ALA A 90 -19.11 1.18 -4.58
N VAL A 91 -18.73 1.47 -5.82
CA VAL A 91 -19.56 2.20 -6.78
C VAL A 91 -20.84 1.43 -7.16
N ILE A 92 -20.82 0.10 -7.12
CA ILE A 92 -22.01 -0.73 -7.44
C ILE A 92 -23.01 -0.76 -6.27
N VAL A 93 -22.55 -0.52 -5.04
CA VAL A 93 -23.36 -0.59 -3.81
C VAL A 93 -23.86 0.80 -3.37
N SER A 94 -23.38 1.87 -4.02
CA SER A 94 -23.75 3.28 -3.80
C SER A 94 -24.92 3.72 -4.66
#